data_AF-A0A316WPJ9-F1
#
_entry.id   AF-A0A316WPJ9-F1
#
_cell.length_a   1.000
_cell.length_b   1.000
_cell.length_c   1.000
_cell.angle_alpha   90.00
_cell.angle_beta   90.00
_cell.angle_gamma   90.00
#
_symmetry.space_group_name_H-M   'P 1'
#
loop_
_entity.id
_entity.type
_entity.pdbx_description
1 polymer ?
#
loop_
_entity_poly.entity_id
_entity_poly.type
_entity_poly.pdbx_seq_one_letter_code
_entity_poly.pdbx_strand_id
1 'polypeptide(L)'
;MPQASLDVVGFPSDNSKLDGVIAPRLTGVQLKAKSYTTAQTGAIVYVTTVEAAPTGQTVDVVIPGYYYFDGTKWSNLGSDWRTTGNTGTVATTAGLGADISTGNYLGTSDGQSLVLATQKNVKGILDVNGTLRGGNSNTTTGSFASFTWGSNNTLTNSTSSNVALGKDNTVSAQGNFPAVAIGLGNTANNGAKVIGNSNNASGANNLVFGNLNTITGITGLTLGNSNTNNGGIIVGAGNTAVTNTVAIGSANDVSGGQAIAIGFTGKALAGQSVYANKAHVFFNIGNGTDAIVGINMVPTADTASGAAIQMKGIAPSNNTCTSKEEGAIRYNATARVHEGCNGTIWKAF
;
A
#
# COMPACT_ATOMS: atom_id res chain seq x y z
N MET A 1 -44.33 -23.33 46.80
CA MET A 1 -44.78 -22.14 46.04
C MET A 1 -45.09 -22.58 44.61
N PRO A 2 -46.09 -21.99 43.95
CA PRO A 2 -46.31 -22.27 42.52
C PRO A 2 -45.04 -21.97 41.73
N GLN A 3 -44.69 -22.83 40.78
CA GLN A 3 -43.43 -22.71 40.03
C GLN A 3 -43.47 -21.57 38.99
N ALA A 4 -44.65 -21.28 38.43
CA ALA A 4 -44.95 -20.13 37.60
C ALA A 4 -46.48 -19.99 37.43
N SER A 5 -46.95 -18.91 36.79
CA SER A 5 -48.37 -18.77 36.36
C SER A 5 -48.75 -19.74 35.23
N LEU A 6 -47.77 -20.20 34.45
CA LEU A 6 -47.91 -21.29 33.49
C LEU A 6 -46.62 -22.12 33.52
N ASP A 7 -46.74 -23.40 33.86
CA ASP A 7 -45.66 -24.37 33.83
C ASP A 7 -46.05 -25.52 32.90
N VAL A 8 -45.29 -25.70 31.83
CA VAL A 8 -45.54 -26.73 30.80
C VAL A 8 -44.44 -27.78 30.92
N VAL A 9 -44.77 -28.87 31.59
CA VAL A 9 -43.85 -29.98 31.84
C VAL A 9 -43.89 -30.98 30.68
N GLY A 10 -42.73 -31.24 30.07
CA GLY A 10 -42.58 -32.19 28.97
C GLY A 10 -42.43 -33.65 29.41
N PHE A 11 -42.40 -34.56 28.43
CA PHE A 11 -42.24 -36.00 28.60
C PHE A 11 -40.96 -36.50 27.89
N PRO A 12 -39.76 -36.21 28.43
CA PRO A 12 -38.48 -36.35 27.71
C PRO A 12 -38.10 -37.79 27.32
N SER A 13 -38.74 -38.81 27.91
CA SER A 13 -38.47 -40.22 27.63
C SER A 13 -39.53 -40.89 26.74
N ASP A 14 -40.60 -40.18 26.36
CA ASP A 14 -41.71 -40.72 25.56
C ASP A 14 -41.68 -40.14 24.15
N ASN A 15 -41.07 -40.86 23.20
CA ASN A 15 -40.94 -40.42 21.82
C ASN A 15 -42.28 -40.30 21.07
N SER A 16 -43.40 -40.76 21.64
CA SER A 16 -44.74 -40.56 21.07
C SER A 16 -45.36 -39.23 21.49
N LYS A 17 -44.77 -38.53 22.47
CA LYS A 17 -45.20 -37.22 22.94
C LYS A 17 -44.30 -36.13 22.38
N LEU A 18 -44.89 -35.31 21.52
CA LEU A 18 -44.23 -34.16 20.94
C LEU A 18 -44.42 -32.95 21.86
N ASP A 19 -43.48 -32.73 22.77
CA ASP A 19 -43.50 -31.62 23.71
C ASP A 19 -43.43 -30.26 22.99
N GLY A 20 -44.22 -29.28 23.45
CA GLY A 20 -44.14 -27.90 22.94
C GLY A 20 -45.36 -27.05 23.24
N VAL A 21 -45.25 -25.75 22.99
CA VAL A 21 -46.35 -24.79 23.02
C VAL A 21 -46.50 -24.19 21.62
N ILE A 22 -47.68 -24.32 21.03
CA ILE A 22 -48.00 -23.71 19.73
C ILE A 22 -48.75 -22.41 19.99
N ALA A 23 -48.12 -21.28 19.71
CA ALA A 23 -48.78 -19.97 19.80
C ALA A 23 -49.89 -19.82 18.73
N PRO A 24 -50.84 -18.88 18.90
CA PRO A 24 -51.85 -18.59 17.88
C PRO A 24 -51.22 -18.34 16.51
N ARG A 25 -51.77 -19.01 15.49
CA ARG A 25 -51.31 -18.92 14.10
C ARG A 25 -52.12 -17.88 13.34
N LEU A 26 -51.46 -16.93 12.69
CA LEU A 26 -52.09 -15.85 11.92
C LEU A 26 -51.37 -15.66 10.59
N THR A 27 -52.08 -15.26 9.53
CA THR A 27 -51.42 -14.67 8.35
C THR A 27 -51.01 -13.23 8.65
N GLY A 28 -50.07 -12.66 7.87
CA GLY A 28 -49.67 -11.26 7.99
C GLY A 28 -50.85 -10.31 7.82
N VAL A 29 -51.77 -10.63 6.90
CA VAL A 29 -53.03 -9.88 6.69
C VAL A 29 -53.92 -9.93 7.94
N GLN A 30 -54.09 -11.12 8.54
CA GLN A 30 -54.89 -11.27 9.77
C GLN A 30 -54.26 -10.56 10.97
N LEU A 31 -52.93 -10.52 11.02
CA LEU A 31 -52.19 -9.83 12.06
C LEU A 31 -52.30 -8.30 11.91
N LYS A 32 -52.13 -7.77 10.70
CA LYS A 32 -52.24 -6.32 10.40
C LYS A 32 -53.65 -5.79 10.60
N ALA A 33 -54.68 -6.61 10.37
CA ALA A 33 -56.08 -6.23 10.61
C ALA A 33 -56.39 -5.97 12.10
N LYS A 34 -55.48 -6.33 13.02
CA LYS A 34 -55.62 -6.12 14.46
C LYS A 34 -54.73 -4.96 14.92
N SER A 35 -55.23 -4.20 15.89
CA SER A 35 -54.48 -3.13 16.56
C SER A 35 -54.17 -3.56 17.99
N TYR A 36 -52.89 -3.86 18.25
CA TYR A 36 -52.40 -4.24 19.57
C TYR A 36 -52.00 -3.00 20.37
N THR A 37 -52.16 -3.05 21.69
CA THR A 37 -51.80 -1.95 22.59
C THR A 37 -50.73 -2.40 23.59
N THR A 38 -50.21 -1.49 24.41
CA THR A 38 -49.24 -1.81 25.46
C THR A 38 -49.74 -2.87 26.46
N ALA A 39 -51.05 -3.08 26.57
CA ALA A 39 -51.63 -4.16 27.38
C ALA A 39 -51.35 -5.58 26.85
N GLN A 40 -50.86 -5.70 25.61
CA GLN A 40 -50.48 -6.98 24.97
C GLN A 40 -48.97 -7.12 24.77
N THR A 41 -48.14 -6.27 25.38
CA THR A 41 -46.68 -6.42 25.34
C THR A 41 -46.29 -7.82 25.85
N GLY A 42 -45.46 -8.53 25.08
CA GLY A 42 -45.07 -9.91 25.33
C GLY A 42 -46.01 -10.97 24.73
N ALA A 43 -47.10 -10.58 24.04
CA ALA A 43 -47.92 -11.51 23.29
C ALA A 43 -47.09 -12.17 22.18
N ILE A 44 -47.21 -13.49 22.03
CA ILE A 44 -46.48 -14.27 21.01
C ILE A 44 -47.48 -14.83 20.01
N VAL A 45 -47.14 -14.76 18.73
CA VAL A 45 -47.89 -15.36 17.62
C VAL A 45 -46.95 -16.09 16.68
N TYR A 46 -47.46 -17.05 15.92
CA TYR A 46 -46.78 -17.63 14.78
C TYR A 46 -47.41 -17.11 13.49
N VAL A 47 -46.64 -16.41 12.67
CA VAL A 47 -47.09 -15.93 11.36
C VAL A 47 -46.89 -17.04 10.34
N THR A 48 -47.96 -17.49 9.69
CA THR A 48 -47.92 -18.62 8.74
C THR A 48 -47.57 -18.22 7.32
N THR A 49 -48.03 -17.04 6.90
CA THR A 49 -47.73 -16.42 5.61
C THR A 49 -47.64 -14.91 5.80
N VAL A 50 -46.79 -14.24 5.05
CA VAL A 50 -46.60 -12.78 5.18
C VAL A 50 -47.57 -12.02 4.29
N GLU A 51 -47.82 -10.76 4.65
CA GLU A 51 -48.51 -9.84 3.76
C GLU A 51 -47.55 -9.28 2.71
N ALA A 52 -48.06 -8.96 1.51
CA ALA A 52 -47.26 -8.39 0.43
C ALA A 52 -46.68 -6.99 0.75
N ALA A 53 -47.35 -6.21 1.60
CA ALA A 53 -46.96 -4.85 1.96
C ALA A 53 -47.17 -4.58 3.47
N PRO A 54 -46.33 -5.16 4.34
CA PRO A 54 -46.42 -4.94 5.79
C PRO A 54 -46.14 -3.47 6.13
N THR A 55 -46.93 -2.90 7.05
CA THR A 55 -46.81 -1.50 7.48
C THR A 55 -47.24 -1.35 8.94
N GLY A 56 -46.86 -0.26 9.60
CA GLY A 56 -47.27 0.00 10.98
C GLY A 56 -46.77 -1.08 11.93
N GLN A 57 -47.67 -1.66 12.74
CA GLN A 57 -47.30 -2.66 13.74
C GLN A 57 -46.72 -3.95 13.14
N THR A 58 -47.01 -4.26 11.87
CA THR A 58 -46.51 -5.48 11.20
C THR A 58 -45.32 -5.24 10.29
N VAL A 59 -44.72 -4.04 10.29
CA VAL A 59 -43.64 -3.67 9.35
C VAL A 59 -42.46 -4.66 9.32
N ASP A 60 -42.16 -5.30 10.45
CA ASP A 60 -41.07 -6.27 10.59
C ASP A 60 -41.50 -7.74 10.34
N VAL A 61 -42.76 -7.98 10.01
CA VAL A 61 -43.33 -9.31 9.70
C VAL A 61 -43.09 -9.68 8.23
N VAL A 62 -41.83 -9.95 7.91
CA VAL A 62 -41.37 -10.18 6.52
C VAL A 62 -41.11 -11.64 6.18
N ILE A 63 -41.20 -12.55 7.15
CA ILE A 63 -41.15 -14.01 6.95
C ILE A 63 -42.17 -14.74 7.84
N PRO A 64 -42.60 -15.96 7.48
CA PRO A 64 -43.27 -16.84 8.42
C PRO A 64 -42.37 -17.15 9.62
N GLY A 65 -42.92 -17.17 10.83
CA GLY A 65 -42.13 -17.41 12.03
C GLY A 65 -42.81 -16.95 13.32
N TYR A 66 -42.13 -17.12 14.44
CA TYR A 66 -42.59 -16.63 15.73
C TYR A 66 -42.27 -15.14 15.91
N TYR A 67 -43.25 -14.38 16.37
CA TYR A 67 -43.15 -12.96 16.64
C TYR A 67 -43.69 -12.65 18.04
N TYR A 68 -43.11 -11.66 18.71
CA TYR A 68 -43.64 -11.08 19.94
C TYR A 68 -44.02 -9.62 19.73
N PHE A 69 -45.04 -9.15 20.44
CA PHE A 69 -45.41 -7.73 20.44
C PHE A 69 -44.57 -6.99 21.48
N ASP A 70 -43.79 -6.00 21.04
CA ASP A 70 -42.87 -5.24 21.91
C ASP A 70 -43.52 -4.04 22.62
N GLY A 71 -44.83 -3.84 22.41
CA GLY A 71 -45.59 -2.69 22.90
C GLY A 71 -45.86 -1.64 21.83
N THR A 72 -45.14 -1.69 20.70
CA THR A 72 -45.31 -0.79 19.55
C THR A 72 -45.55 -1.53 18.25
N LYS A 73 -44.81 -2.63 17.99
CA LYS A 73 -44.87 -3.43 16.77
C LYS A 73 -44.52 -4.91 17.05
N TRP A 74 -44.62 -5.72 16.02
CA TRP A 74 -44.28 -7.15 16.03
C TRP A 74 -42.80 -7.35 15.68
N SER A 75 -42.04 -7.89 16.62
CA SER A 75 -40.62 -8.19 16.47
C SER A 75 -40.41 -9.71 16.40
N ASN A 76 -39.50 -10.17 15.53
CA ASN A 76 -39.25 -11.60 15.32
C ASN A 76 -38.56 -12.21 16.56
N LEU A 77 -38.90 -13.45 16.92
CA LEU A 77 -38.27 -14.19 18.04
C LEU A 77 -37.03 -15.00 17.61
N GLY A 78 -36.74 -15.08 16.31
CA GLY A 78 -35.53 -15.66 15.76
C GLY A 78 -34.36 -14.69 15.80
N SER A 79 -33.14 -15.23 15.73
CA SER A 79 -31.89 -14.50 15.90
C SER A 79 -31.76 -13.26 14.99
N ASP A 80 -31.27 -12.17 15.56
CA ASP A 80 -31.15 -10.79 15.05
C ASP A 80 -30.40 -10.58 13.72
N TRP A 81 -29.94 -11.65 13.05
CA TRP A 81 -29.28 -11.55 11.76
C TRP A 81 -30.29 -11.81 10.64
N ARG A 82 -30.78 -10.74 10.01
CA ARG A 82 -31.58 -10.82 8.79
C ARG A 82 -30.74 -11.43 7.67
N THR A 83 -30.76 -12.75 7.53
CA THR A 83 -30.28 -13.47 6.34
C THR A 83 -31.40 -13.63 5.29
N THR A 84 -32.65 -13.33 5.65
CA THR A 84 -33.78 -13.33 4.72
C THR A 84 -33.98 -11.92 4.14
N GLY A 85 -33.98 -11.80 2.82
CA GLY A 85 -34.03 -10.53 2.08
C GLY A 85 -32.93 -10.34 1.02
N ASN A 86 -31.99 -11.29 0.89
CA ASN A 86 -30.87 -11.15 -0.06
C ASN A 86 -31.07 -11.75 -1.47
N THR A 87 -32.27 -12.23 -1.80
CA THR A 87 -32.63 -12.67 -3.16
C THR A 87 -33.17 -11.47 -3.95
N GLY A 88 -32.49 -11.02 -5.00
CA GLY A 88 -32.91 -9.84 -5.80
C GLY A 88 -32.53 -8.48 -5.20
N THR A 89 -31.41 -8.41 -4.47
CA THR A 89 -30.96 -7.22 -3.74
C THR A 89 -30.68 -6.02 -4.63
N VAL A 90 -31.39 -4.92 -4.35
CA VAL A 90 -30.99 -3.57 -4.76
C VAL A 90 -30.15 -2.99 -3.62
N ALA A 91 -28.88 -2.69 -3.89
CA ALA A 91 -28.01 -2.00 -2.94
C ALA A 91 -28.59 -0.61 -2.63
N THR A 92 -28.40 -0.13 -1.39
CA THR A 92 -28.71 1.27 -1.07
C THR A 92 -27.96 2.22 -2.01
N THR A 93 -28.63 3.30 -2.43
CA THR A 93 -28.04 4.40 -3.20
C THR A 93 -27.64 5.59 -2.32
N ALA A 94 -27.77 5.46 -1.00
CA ALA A 94 -27.35 6.49 -0.06
C ALA A 94 -25.84 6.79 -0.21
N GLY A 95 -25.49 8.08 -0.21
CA GLY A 95 -24.09 8.50 -0.23
C GLY A 95 -23.38 8.20 1.10
N LEU A 96 -22.04 8.22 1.08
CA LEU A 96 -21.26 8.07 2.32
C LEU A 96 -21.62 9.18 3.32
N GLY A 97 -21.89 8.78 4.57
CA GLY A 97 -22.26 9.71 5.65
C GLY A 97 -23.75 10.11 5.69
N ALA A 98 -24.60 9.57 4.81
CA ALA A 98 -26.05 9.76 4.86
C ALA A 98 -26.77 8.54 5.46
N ASP A 99 -27.91 8.79 6.10
CA ASP A 99 -28.76 7.73 6.63
C ASP A 99 -29.29 6.82 5.52
N ILE A 100 -29.32 5.51 5.78
CA ILE A 100 -29.90 4.53 4.86
C ILE A 100 -31.40 4.44 5.13
N SER A 101 -32.22 5.08 4.30
CA SER A 101 -33.69 5.02 4.41
C SER A 101 -34.33 3.86 3.65
N THR A 102 -33.65 3.32 2.63
CA THR A 102 -34.13 2.25 1.74
C THR A 102 -32.99 1.39 1.21
N GLY A 103 -33.28 0.15 0.80
CA GLY A 103 -32.30 -0.78 0.21
C GLY A 103 -31.60 -1.66 1.25
N ASN A 104 -30.76 -2.57 0.77
CA ASN A 104 -30.07 -3.55 1.62
C ASN A 104 -28.66 -3.07 1.99
N TYR A 105 -28.21 -3.39 3.21
CA TYR A 105 -26.85 -3.12 3.70
C TYR A 105 -26.39 -4.19 4.70
N LEU A 106 -25.07 -4.31 4.86
CA LEU A 106 -24.43 -5.08 5.94
C LEU A 106 -23.80 -4.07 6.91
N GLY A 107 -24.39 -3.91 8.09
CA GLY A 107 -23.95 -2.91 9.05
C GLY A 107 -24.89 -2.78 10.25
N THR A 108 -24.66 -1.73 11.03
CA THR A 108 -25.48 -1.32 12.18
C THR A 108 -26.38 -0.16 11.77
N SER A 109 -27.52 0.02 12.46
CA SER A 109 -28.43 1.18 12.29
C SER A 109 -28.48 2.08 13.52
N ASP A 110 -27.72 1.73 14.54
CA ASP A 110 -27.57 2.45 15.79
C ASP A 110 -26.13 3.01 15.91
N GLY A 111 -25.82 3.63 17.06
CA GLY A 111 -24.49 4.19 17.33
C GLY A 111 -23.38 3.15 17.59
N GLN A 112 -23.55 1.90 17.15
CA GLN A 112 -22.62 0.82 17.39
C GLN A 112 -21.77 0.53 16.15
N SER A 113 -20.58 -0.04 16.36
CA SER A 113 -19.67 -0.41 15.27
C SER A 113 -20.02 -1.78 14.68
N LEU A 114 -19.74 -2.00 13.39
CA LEU A 114 -19.81 -3.32 12.78
C LEU A 114 -18.56 -4.13 13.14
N VAL A 115 -18.74 -5.26 13.82
CA VAL A 115 -17.65 -6.13 14.28
C VAL A 115 -17.54 -7.38 13.42
N LEU A 116 -16.34 -7.62 12.89
CA LEU A 116 -15.95 -8.85 12.19
C LEU A 116 -15.16 -9.72 13.16
N ALA A 117 -15.67 -10.92 13.48
CA ALA A 117 -15.04 -11.81 14.45
C ALA A 117 -14.88 -13.24 13.91
N THR A 118 -13.79 -13.89 14.28
CA THR A 118 -13.55 -15.32 14.05
C THR A 118 -13.05 -15.96 15.33
N GLN A 119 -13.44 -17.20 15.61
CA GLN A 119 -13.08 -17.90 16.86
C GLN A 119 -13.45 -17.12 18.13
N LYS A 120 -14.59 -16.40 18.11
CA LYS A 120 -15.02 -15.50 19.19
C LYS A 120 -14.01 -14.38 19.51
N ASN A 121 -13.13 -14.05 18.58
CA ASN A 121 -12.14 -12.98 18.69
C ASN A 121 -12.34 -11.94 17.59
N VAL A 122 -12.30 -10.65 17.95
CA VAL A 122 -12.48 -9.54 17.01
C VAL A 122 -11.28 -9.45 16.08
N LYS A 123 -11.54 -9.49 14.77
CA LYS A 123 -10.53 -9.37 13.70
C LYS A 123 -10.67 -8.10 12.88
N GLY A 124 -11.85 -7.49 12.88
CA GLY A 124 -12.06 -6.20 12.25
C GLY A 124 -13.22 -5.43 12.88
N ILE A 125 -13.14 -4.11 12.79
CA ILE A 125 -14.18 -3.18 13.25
C ILE A 125 -14.30 -2.09 12.20
N LEU A 126 -15.48 -1.90 11.63
CA LEU A 126 -15.85 -0.66 10.97
C LEU A 126 -16.57 0.21 11.99
N ASP A 127 -15.90 1.26 12.47
CA ASP A 127 -16.45 2.13 13.49
C ASP A 127 -17.47 3.13 12.92
N VAL A 128 -18.19 3.81 13.82
CA VAL A 128 -19.23 4.78 13.45
C VAL A 128 -18.70 6.01 12.70
N ASN A 129 -17.38 6.22 12.70
CA ASN A 129 -16.72 7.30 11.95
C ASN A 129 -16.24 6.83 10.56
N GLY A 130 -16.46 5.57 10.20
CA GLY A 130 -16.04 4.98 8.93
C GLY A 130 -14.61 4.42 8.92
N THR A 131 -13.94 4.32 10.07
CA THR A 131 -12.60 3.71 10.14
C THR A 131 -12.70 2.20 10.11
N LEU A 132 -12.11 1.58 9.10
CA LEU A 132 -11.91 0.12 9.09
C LEU A 132 -10.59 -0.22 9.78
N ARG A 133 -10.69 -0.83 10.96
CA ARG A 133 -9.57 -1.41 11.69
C ARG A 133 -9.60 -2.92 11.48
N GLY A 134 -8.46 -3.53 11.18
CA GLY A 134 -8.33 -4.97 11.00
C GLY A 134 -7.03 -5.47 11.59
N GLY A 135 -7.00 -6.71 12.08
CA GLY A 135 -5.78 -7.28 12.66
C GLY A 135 -6.00 -8.50 13.55
N ASN A 136 -5.02 -8.74 14.41
CA ASN A 136 -5.04 -9.79 15.42
C ASN A 136 -4.62 -9.22 16.80
N SER A 137 -4.41 -10.08 17.79
CA SER A 137 -3.98 -9.68 19.15
C SER A 137 -2.78 -8.72 19.11
N ASN A 138 -2.92 -7.56 19.76
CA ASN A 138 -1.86 -6.55 19.90
C ASN A 138 -0.83 -6.92 20.99
N THR A 139 -0.45 -8.19 21.08
CA THR A 139 0.56 -8.70 22.02
C THR A 139 1.84 -9.03 21.26
N THR A 140 3.00 -8.96 21.92
CA THR A 140 4.30 -9.26 21.31
C THR A 140 4.43 -10.69 20.78
N THR A 141 3.56 -11.59 21.22
CA THR A 141 3.44 -13.00 20.80
C THR A 141 2.20 -13.26 19.93
N GLY A 142 1.40 -12.24 19.64
CA GLY A 142 0.19 -12.37 18.84
C GLY A 142 0.52 -12.78 17.39
N SER A 143 -0.33 -13.61 16.78
CA SER A 143 -0.11 -13.98 15.38
C SER A 143 -0.29 -12.76 14.47
N PHE A 144 0.49 -12.69 13.41
CA PHE A 144 0.43 -11.58 12.45
C PHE A 144 -0.86 -11.61 11.61
N ALA A 145 -1.23 -10.45 11.07
CA ALA A 145 -2.40 -10.29 10.22
C ALA A 145 -2.01 -9.47 8.99
N SER A 146 -1.95 -10.13 7.83
CA SER A 146 -1.67 -9.46 6.56
C SER A 146 -2.94 -8.83 5.98
N PHE A 147 -2.79 -7.74 5.24
CA PHE A 147 -3.88 -7.13 4.47
C PHE A 147 -3.66 -7.37 2.97
N THR A 148 -4.63 -8.02 2.33
CA THR A 148 -4.62 -8.26 0.89
C THR A 148 -5.92 -7.78 0.27
N TRP A 149 -5.82 -6.95 -0.76
CA TRP A 149 -6.99 -6.42 -1.46
C TRP A 149 -6.74 -6.30 -2.97
N GLY A 150 -7.73 -6.71 -3.75
CA GLY A 150 -7.69 -6.72 -5.22
C GLY A 150 -7.70 -8.14 -5.76
N SER A 151 -6.94 -8.43 -6.81
CA SER A 151 -7.05 -9.69 -7.57
C SER A 151 -5.74 -10.44 -7.67
N ASN A 152 -5.76 -11.75 -7.39
CA ASN A 152 -4.61 -12.64 -7.59
C ASN A 152 -3.33 -12.20 -6.83
N ASN A 153 -3.49 -11.56 -5.68
CA ASN A 153 -2.37 -11.29 -4.78
C ASN A 153 -1.99 -12.57 -4.02
N THR A 154 -0.69 -12.84 -3.90
CA THR A 154 -0.13 -14.03 -3.26
C THR A 154 0.62 -13.67 -1.98
N LEU A 155 0.24 -14.30 -0.88
CA LEU A 155 0.93 -14.27 0.41
C LEU A 155 1.75 -15.55 0.54
N THR A 156 3.07 -15.50 0.38
CA THR A 156 3.91 -16.73 0.40
C THR A 156 4.37 -17.12 1.81
N ASN A 157 4.39 -16.17 2.75
CA ASN A 157 4.50 -16.47 4.18
C ASN A 157 3.78 -15.37 5.00
N SER A 158 3.49 -15.65 6.27
CA SER A 158 2.89 -14.69 7.22
C SER A 158 3.66 -14.63 8.53
N THR A 159 5.00 -14.66 8.45
CA THR A 159 5.88 -14.47 9.62
C THR A 159 5.90 -13.01 10.11
N SER A 160 5.24 -12.11 9.37
CA SER A 160 4.87 -10.75 9.75
C SER A 160 3.57 -10.33 9.05
N SER A 161 3.08 -9.13 9.33
CA SER A 161 1.85 -8.56 8.75
C SER A 161 2.13 -7.89 7.41
N ASN A 162 2.04 -8.64 6.31
CA ASN A 162 2.30 -8.14 4.95
C ASN A 162 1.15 -7.27 4.41
N VAL A 163 1.44 -6.47 3.37
CA VAL A 163 0.44 -5.70 2.62
C VAL A 163 0.55 -5.96 1.13
N ALA A 164 -0.53 -6.43 0.50
CA ALA A 164 -0.63 -6.60 -0.96
C ALA A 164 -1.87 -5.91 -1.52
N LEU A 165 -1.70 -4.88 -2.33
CA LEU A 165 -2.79 -4.08 -2.89
C LEU A 165 -2.73 -4.01 -4.41
N GLY A 166 -3.86 -4.26 -5.07
CA GLY A 166 -3.97 -4.23 -6.52
C GLY A 166 -4.00 -5.64 -7.10
N LYS A 167 -3.24 -5.90 -8.16
CA LYS A 167 -3.32 -7.15 -8.92
C LYS A 167 -1.98 -7.86 -9.06
N ASP A 168 -1.99 -9.19 -9.00
CA ASP A 168 -0.83 -10.05 -9.26
C ASP A 168 0.39 -9.76 -8.37
N ASN A 169 0.20 -9.18 -7.18
CA ASN A 169 1.32 -8.89 -6.29
C ASN A 169 1.68 -10.11 -5.45
N THR A 170 2.97 -10.36 -5.24
CA THR A 170 3.49 -11.40 -4.35
C THR A 170 4.24 -10.76 -3.19
N VAL A 171 3.91 -11.15 -1.95
CA VAL A 171 4.56 -10.63 -0.74
C VAL A 171 5.04 -11.76 0.17
N SER A 172 6.20 -11.56 0.80
CA SER A 172 6.75 -12.47 1.80
C SER A 172 7.53 -11.70 2.87
N ALA A 173 7.25 -11.98 4.14
CA ALA A 173 7.96 -11.36 5.26
C ALA A 173 9.33 -12.02 5.50
N GLN A 174 10.20 -11.31 6.23
CA GLN A 174 11.42 -11.84 6.82
C GLN A 174 11.41 -11.54 8.32
N GLY A 175 11.09 -12.51 9.18
CA GLY A 175 10.98 -12.27 10.62
C GLY A 175 10.05 -11.09 10.92
N ASN A 176 10.54 -10.08 11.63
CA ASN A 176 9.76 -8.87 11.98
C ASN A 176 9.67 -7.83 10.85
N PHE A 177 10.13 -8.13 9.64
CA PHE A 177 10.09 -7.23 8.49
C PHE A 177 8.94 -7.62 7.54
N PRO A 178 7.78 -6.92 7.60
CA PRO A 178 6.68 -7.18 6.68
C PRO A 178 7.04 -6.72 5.27
N ALA A 179 6.55 -7.43 4.25
CA ALA A 179 6.62 -6.97 2.87
C ALA A 179 5.41 -6.10 2.51
N VAL A 180 5.64 -5.17 1.59
CA VAL A 180 4.61 -4.31 1.00
C VAL A 180 4.74 -4.38 -0.52
N ALA A 181 3.66 -4.72 -1.20
CA ALA A 181 3.55 -4.66 -2.65
C ALA A 181 2.24 -3.95 -3.04
N ILE A 182 2.36 -2.84 -3.77
CA ILE A 182 1.21 -2.04 -4.21
C ILE A 182 1.29 -1.80 -5.72
N GLY A 183 0.23 -2.12 -6.45
CA GLY A 183 0.12 -1.92 -7.89
C GLY A 183 -0.12 -3.23 -8.63
N LEU A 184 0.61 -3.46 -9.73
CA LEU A 184 0.43 -4.62 -10.61
C LEU A 184 1.71 -5.49 -10.68
N GLY A 185 1.59 -6.79 -10.43
CA GLY A 185 2.65 -7.75 -10.77
C GLY A 185 3.94 -7.58 -9.98
N ASN A 186 3.92 -6.92 -8.82
CA ASN A 186 5.12 -6.71 -8.02
C ASN A 186 5.44 -7.94 -7.18
N THR A 187 6.72 -8.26 -7.06
CA THR A 187 7.24 -9.27 -6.13
C THR A 187 8.07 -8.58 -5.06
N ALA A 188 7.56 -8.57 -3.82
CA ALA A 188 8.22 -8.03 -2.64
C ALA A 188 8.51 -9.17 -1.65
N ASN A 189 9.69 -9.78 -1.80
CA ASN A 189 10.11 -10.90 -0.97
C ASN A 189 10.96 -10.45 0.22
N ASN A 190 10.99 -11.28 1.26
CA ASN A 190 11.84 -11.13 2.44
C ASN A 190 11.77 -9.73 3.07
N GLY A 191 10.56 -9.16 3.16
CA GLY A 191 10.32 -7.86 3.79
C GLY A 191 10.52 -6.63 2.90
N ALA A 192 10.78 -6.79 1.59
CA ALA A 192 10.94 -5.67 0.67
C ALA A 192 9.70 -4.75 0.61
N LYS A 193 9.91 -3.47 0.27
CA LYS A 193 8.84 -2.47 0.07
C LYS A 193 8.81 -2.04 -1.39
N VAL A 194 7.71 -2.33 -2.08
CA VAL A 194 7.61 -2.19 -3.54
C VAL A 194 6.29 -1.53 -3.92
N ILE A 195 6.36 -0.47 -4.72
CA ILE A 195 5.19 0.24 -5.25
C ILE A 195 5.38 0.50 -6.74
N GLY A 196 4.41 0.12 -7.57
CA GLY A 196 4.39 0.36 -9.01
C GLY A 196 4.01 -0.88 -9.81
N ASN A 197 4.72 -1.17 -10.91
CA ASN A 197 4.38 -2.28 -11.80
C ASN A 197 5.56 -3.19 -12.14
N SER A 198 5.36 -4.50 -12.01
CA SER A 198 6.31 -5.53 -12.44
C SER A 198 7.72 -5.36 -11.86
N ASN A 199 7.82 -4.88 -10.62
CA ASN A 199 9.10 -4.82 -9.92
C ASN A 199 9.36 -6.13 -9.18
N ASN A 200 10.63 -6.55 -9.11
CA ASN A 200 11.04 -7.74 -8.37
C ASN A 200 12.13 -7.36 -7.35
N ALA A 201 11.87 -7.56 -6.07
CA ALA A 201 12.80 -7.23 -5.00
C ALA A 201 12.76 -8.23 -3.86
N SER A 202 13.91 -8.44 -3.22
CA SER A 202 14.06 -9.31 -2.05
C SER A 202 14.96 -8.65 -1.01
N GLY A 203 14.51 -8.59 0.25
CA GLY A 203 15.32 -8.11 1.38
C GLY A 203 14.68 -6.93 2.10
N ALA A 204 14.72 -6.97 3.43
CA ALA A 204 13.95 -6.09 4.31
C ALA A 204 14.25 -4.59 4.13
N ASN A 205 15.45 -4.27 3.64
CA ASN A 205 15.95 -2.91 3.51
C ASN A 205 15.85 -2.35 2.08
N ASN A 206 15.11 -3.03 1.20
CA ASN A 206 14.85 -2.54 -0.15
C ASN A 206 13.60 -1.67 -0.20
N LEU A 207 13.74 -0.51 -0.84
CA LEU A 207 12.64 0.39 -1.18
C LEU A 207 12.63 0.63 -2.70
N VAL A 208 11.54 0.25 -3.35
CA VAL A 208 11.42 0.24 -4.80
C VAL A 208 10.15 0.95 -5.24
N PHE A 209 10.33 1.92 -6.13
CA PHE A 209 9.24 2.66 -6.77
C PHE A 209 9.42 2.67 -8.29
N GLY A 210 8.34 2.40 -9.01
CA GLY A 210 8.28 2.57 -10.47
C GLY A 210 8.00 1.27 -11.22
N ASN A 211 8.68 1.02 -12.33
CA ASN A 211 8.29 -0.03 -13.27
C ASN A 211 9.45 -0.93 -13.71
N LEU A 212 9.24 -2.24 -13.75
CA LEU A 212 10.21 -3.20 -14.32
C LEU A 212 11.60 -3.16 -13.65
N ASN A 213 11.70 -2.76 -12.38
CA ASN A 213 12.96 -2.77 -11.67
C ASN A 213 13.28 -4.17 -11.12
N THR A 214 14.55 -4.57 -11.20
CA THR A 214 15.05 -5.85 -10.67
C THR A 214 16.08 -5.59 -9.60
N ILE A 215 15.78 -6.02 -8.37
CA ILE A 215 16.64 -5.81 -7.21
C ILE A 215 17.21 -7.16 -6.77
N THR A 216 18.52 -7.31 -6.89
CA THR A 216 19.25 -8.53 -6.53
C THR A 216 19.98 -8.39 -5.19
N GLY A 217 20.20 -7.15 -4.73
CA GLY A 217 20.78 -6.86 -3.42
C GLY A 217 19.73 -6.91 -2.30
N ILE A 218 20.19 -7.03 -1.06
CA ILE A 218 19.33 -7.13 0.14
C ILE A 218 19.01 -5.76 0.77
N THR A 219 19.58 -4.68 0.24
CA THR A 219 19.42 -3.30 0.66
C THR A 219 19.49 -2.39 -0.55
N GLY A 220 18.79 -1.26 -0.55
CA GLY A 220 18.91 -0.29 -1.64
C GLY A 220 17.66 0.56 -1.81
N LEU A 221 17.86 1.68 -2.52
CA LEU A 221 16.79 2.55 -2.99
C LEU A 221 16.76 2.51 -4.51
N THR A 222 15.60 2.19 -5.08
CA THR A 222 15.41 2.22 -6.54
C THR A 222 14.16 3.00 -6.89
N LEU A 223 14.33 4.08 -7.65
CA LEU A 223 13.24 4.88 -8.18
C LEU A 223 13.35 4.98 -9.70
N GLY A 224 12.33 4.53 -10.41
CA GLY A 224 12.17 4.75 -11.85
C GLY A 224 11.90 3.47 -12.62
N ASN A 225 12.52 3.31 -13.79
CA ASN A 225 12.14 2.25 -14.74
C ASN A 225 13.30 1.37 -15.21
N SER A 226 13.08 0.06 -15.28
CA SER A 226 14.02 -0.89 -15.89
C SER A 226 15.43 -0.86 -15.28
N ASN A 227 15.54 -0.53 -13.99
CA ASN A 227 16.83 -0.51 -13.31
C ASN A 227 17.19 -1.88 -12.73
N THR A 228 18.49 -2.14 -12.63
CA THR A 228 19.06 -3.29 -11.93
C THR A 228 19.85 -2.81 -10.72
N ASN A 229 19.39 -3.11 -9.51
CA ASN A 229 20.05 -2.65 -8.29
C ASN A 229 20.53 -3.82 -7.42
N ASN A 230 21.82 -3.84 -7.12
CA ASN A 230 22.47 -4.83 -6.27
C ASN A 230 23.12 -4.18 -5.04
N GLY A 231 22.39 -3.36 -4.28
CA GLY A 231 22.91 -2.77 -3.03
C GLY A 231 23.05 -1.24 -3.00
N GLY A 232 22.80 -0.56 -4.12
CA GLY A 232 23.08 0.86 -4.30
C GLY A 232 21.83 1.76 -4.25
N ILE A 233 22.00 2.98 -4.75
CA ILE A 233 20.94 3.96 -4.94
C ILE A 233 20.78 4.24 -6.43
N ILE A 234 19.57 4.08 -6.93
CA ILE A 234 19.23 4.38 -8.33
C ILE A 234 18.06 5.35 -8.39
N VAL A 235 18.22 6.41 -9.18
CA VAL A 235 17.15 7.32 -9.59
C VAL A 235 17.18 7.51 -11.10
N GLY A 236 16.18 6.98 -11.81
CA GLY A 236 16.00 7.16 -13.25
C GLY A 236 15.72 5.87 -14.00
N ALA A 237 16.25 5.71 -15.21
CA ALA A 237 15.84 4.63 -16.11
C ALA A 237 17.00 3.82 -16.72
N GLY A 238 16.92 2.49 -16.65
CA GLY A 238 17.90 1.61 -17.29
C GLY A 238 19.27 1.58 -16.61
N ASN A 239 19.39 2.06 -15.37
CA ASN A 239 20.67 2.10 -14.68
C ASN A 239 21.00 0.76 -14.01
N THR A 240 22.29 0.50 -13.85
CA THR A 240 22.83 -0.58 -13.02
C THR A 240 23.64 0.02 -11.87
N ALA A 241 23.42 -0.45 -10.65
CA ALA A 241 24.18 -0.06 -9.47
C ALA A 241 24.46 -1.25 -8.56
N VAL A 242 25.57 -1.21 -7.84
CA VAL A 242 25.95 -2.20 -6.82
C VAL A 242 26.06 -1.57 -5.43
N THR A 243 26.38 -2.36 -4.41
CA THR A 243 26.59 -1.88 -3.03
C THR A 243 27.55 -0.68 -2.97
N ASN A 244 27.18 0.32 -2.16
CA ASN A 244 27.95 1.56 -1.98
C ASN A 244 28.13 2.37 -3.27
N THR A 245 27.11 2.39 -4.14
CA THR A 245 27.14 3.20 -5.36
C THR A 245 25.87 4.00 -5.59
N VAL A 246 25.96 5.03 -6.43
CA VAL A 246 24.84 5.89 -6.81
C VAL A 246 24.77 6.04 -8.33
N ALA A 247 23.61 5.77 -8.93
CA ALA A 247 23.34 6.00 -10.34
C ALA A 247 22.13 6.94 -10.51
N ILE A 248 22.33 8.09 -11.16
CA ILE A 248 21.28 9.07 -11.42
C ILE A 248 21.21 9.39 -12.91
N GLY A 249 20.02 9.28 -13.49
CA GLY A 249 19.78 9.57 -14.91
C GLY A 249 19.41 8.31 -15.68
N SER A 250 20.02 8.09 -16.85
CA SER A 250 19.63 6.97 -17.71
C SER A 250 20.78 6.16 -18.26
N ALA A 251 20.59 4.83 -18.30
CA ALA A 251 21.52 3.88 -18.88
C ALA A 251 22.94 3.95 -18.28
N ASN A 252 23.08 4.37 -17.02
CA ASN A 252 24.38 4.37 -16.36
C ASN A 252 24.75 2.96 -15.88
N ASP A 253 26.03 2.63 -15.94
CA ASP A 253 26.63 1.42 -15.39
C ASP A 253 27.58 1.80 -14.24
N VAL A 254 27.11 1.56 -13.00
CA VAL A 254 27.83 1.86 -11.77
C VAL A 254 28.13 0.56 -11.03
N SER A 255 28.86 -0.33 -11.72
CA SER A 255 29.26 -1.64 -11.22
C SER A 255 30.56 -1.63 -10.40
N GLY A 256 31.29 -0.51 -10.35
CA GLY A 256 32.44 -0.32 -9.48
C GLY A 256 32.03 0.11 -8.06
N GLY A 257 32.54 -0.55 -7.02
CA GLY A 257 32.26 -0.15 -5.63
C GLY A 257 32.72 1.29 -5.33
N GLN A 258 32.00 1.99 -4.45
CA GLN A 258 32.29 3.40 -4.08
C GLN A 258 32.28 4.36 -5.27
N ALA A 259 31.42 4.10 -6.26
CA ALA A 259 31.31 4.88 -7.48
C ALA A 259 29.99 5.63 -7.59
N ILE A 260 30.01 6.72 -8.36
CA ILE A 260 28.86 7.55 -8.66
C ILE A 260 28.82 7.79 -10.17
N ALA A 261 27.65 7.63 -10.80
CA ALA A 261 27.41 8.15 -12.14
C ALA A 261 26.16 9.02 -12.19
N ILE A 262 26.29 10.19 -12.80
CA ILE A 262 25.19 11.13 -13.03
C ILE A 262 25.15 11.50 -14.51
N GLY A 263 24.00 11.32 -15.16
CA GLY A 263 23.79 11.66 -16.56
C GLY A 263 23.29 10.50 -17.39
N PHE A 264 23.80 10.39 -18.62
CA PHE A 264 23.32 9.45 -19.63
C PHE A 264 24.45 8.54 -20.11
N THR A 265 24.23 7.23 -20.12
CA THR A 265 25.20 6.24 -20.63
C THR A 265 26.58 6.30 -19.94
N GLY A 266 26.64 6.81 -18.71
CA GLY A 266 27.87 6.93 -17.94
C GLY A 266 28.32 5.59 -17.38
N LYS A 267 29.61 5.30 -17.45
CA LYS A 267 30.22 4.13 -16.81
C LYS A 267 31.19 4.58 -15.73
N ALA A 268 30.95 4.20 -14.49
CA ALA A 268 31.83 4.51 -13.36
C ALA A 268 32.46 3.24 -12.79
N LEU A 269 33.80 3.20 -12.81
CA LEU A 269 34.59 2.13 -12.18
C LEU A 269 34.77 2.42 -10.69
N ALA A 270 35.40 1.50 -9.96
CA ALA A 270 35.56 1.60 -8.51
C ALA A 270 36.24 2.92 -8.10
N GLY A 271 35.65 3.61 -7.13
CA GLY A 271 36.14 4.90 -6.62
C GLY A 271 35.95 6.10 -7.56
N GLN A 272 35.24 5.96 -8.68
CA GLN A 272 35.06 7.04 -9.64
C GLN A 272 33.74 7.80 -9.43
N SER A 273 33.79 9.12 -9.59
CA SER A 273 32.60 9.95 -9.84
C SER A 273 32.58 10.36 -11.31
N VAL A 274 31.56 9.94 -12.06
CA VAL A 274 31.41 10.17 -13.49
C VAL A 274 30.18 11.03 -13.76
N TYR A 275 30.39 12.15 -14.47
CA TYR A 275 29.32 13.03 -14.91
C TYR A 275 29.21 12.96 -16.45
N ALA A 276 28.26 12.16 -16.95
CA ALA A 276 28.15 11.80 -18.36
C ALA A 276 27.09 12.66 -19.08
N ASN A 277 27.46 13.89 -19.43
CA ASN A 277 26.66 14.82 -20.23
C ASN A 277 27.56 15.51 -21.26
N LYS A 278 26.98 16.06 -22.35
CA LYS A 278 27.73 16.79 -23.38
C LYS A 278 28.47 18.02 -22.83
N ALA A 279 27.85 18.72 -21.87
CA ALA A 279 28.42 19.88 -21.22
C ALA A 279 27.95 19.95 -19.76
N HIS A 280 28.82 20.46 -18.89
CA HIS A 280 28.50 20.82 -17.51
C HIS A 280 28.54 22.34 -17.41
N VAL A 281 27.38 22.95 -17.16
CA VAL A 281 27.22 24.40 -17.17
C VAL A 281 26.84 24.85 -15.77
N PHE A 282 27.54 25.86 -15.25
CA PHE A 282 27.37 26.37 -13.90
C PHE A 282 26.94 27.83 -13.97
N PHE A 283 25.77 28.14 -13.42
CA PHE A 283 25.24 29.49 -13.29
C PHE A 283 24.92 29.82 -11.83
N ASN A 284 24.81 31.10 -11.50
CA ASN A 284 24.25 31.57 -10.24
C ASN A 284 22.72 31.43 -10.25
N ILE A 285 22.07 31.69 -9.12
CA ILE A 285 20.62 31.72 -8.97
C ILE A 285 20.00 32.59 -10.09
N GLY A 286 19.00 32.05 -10.79
CA GLY A 286 18.33 32.75 -11.89
C GLY A 286 19.09 32.75 -13.23
N ASN A 287 20.05 31.82 -13.42
CA ASN A 287 20.94 31.79 -14.59
C ASN A 287 21.88 33.02 -14.68
N GLY A 288 22.26 33.58 -13.52
CA GLY A 288 23.26 34.66 -13.46
C GLY A 288 24.64 34.20 -13.93
N THR A 289 25.39 35.08 -14.59
CA THR A 289 26.69 34.78 -15.21
C THR A 289 27.89 34.92 -14.26
N ASP A 290 27.65 35.29 -13.01
CA ASP A 290 28.65 35.53 -11.96
C ASP A 290 28.91 34.28 -11.09
N ALA A 291 28.76 33.10 -11.68
CA ALA A 291 28.97 31.84 -10.98
C ALA A 291 30.46 31.64 -10.64
N ILE A 292 30.75 31.46 -9.34
CA ILE A 292 32.08 31.06 -8.88
C ILE A 292 32.13 29.53 -8.82
N VAL A 293 32.94 28.92 -9.69
CA VAL A 293 33.23 27.48 -9.68
C VAL A 293 34.65 27.28 -9.17
N GLY A 294 34.79 26.59 -8.04
CA GLY A 294 36.08 26.26 -7.43
C GLY A 294 36.23 24.76 -7.22
N ILE A 295 37.45 24.25 -7.42
CA ILE A 295 37.83 22.92 -6.96
C ILE A 295 38.64 23.13 -5.68
N ASN A 296 38.00 22.93 -4.53
CA ASN A 296 38.70 23.00 -3.25
C ASN A 296 39.30 21.62 -2.94
N MET A 297 40.59 21.58 -2.65
CA MET A 297 41.30 20.37 -2.28
C MET A 297 42.11 20.61 -1.02
N VAL A 298 42.15 19.61 -0.13
CA VAL A 298 43.08 19.59 1.01
C VAL A 298 44.23 18.67 0.62
N PRO A 299 45.38 19.21 0.13
CA PRO A 299 46.49 18.38 -0.27
C PRO A 299 47.10 17.71 0.96
N THR A 300 46.83 16.43 1.16
CA THR A 300 47.67 15.57 1.99
C THR A 300 48.73 14.95 1.09
N ALA A 301 49.97 14.85 1.59
CA ALA A 301 51.04 14.18 0.86
C ALA A 301 50.67 12.70 0.65
N ASP A 302 50.10 12.39 -0.51
CA ASP A 302 50.06 11.02 -1.01
C ASP A 302 51.49 10.66 -1.44
N THR A 303 51.99 9.54 -0.95
CA THR A 303 53.35 9.05 -1.22
C THR A 303 53.52 8.53 -2.66
N ALA A 304 52.47 8.59 -3.48
CA ALA A 304 52.50 8.31 -4.92
C ALA A 304 52.03 9.51 -5.76
N SER A 305 52.97 10.31 -6.28
CA SER A 305 52.78 11.16 -7.49
C SER A 305 51.45 11.96 -7.61
N GLY A 306 50.94 12.59 -6.55
CA GLY A 306 49.64 13.26 -6.57
C GLY A 306 49.61 14.54 -7.41
N ALA A 307 48.63 14.67 -8.32
CA ALA A 307 48.31 15.92 -9.00
C ALA A 307 47.10 16.59 -8.36
N ALA A 308 47.19 17.89 -8.10
CA ALA A 308 46.09 18.72 -7.62
C ALA A 308 44.93 18.79 -8.62
N ILE A 309 45.29 19.06 -9.89
CA ILE A 309 44.41 19.02 -11.05
C ILE A 309 45.24 18.39 -12.17
N GLN A 310 44.76 17.28 -12.74
CA GLN A 310 45.42 16.65 -13.89
C GLN A 310 44.68 16.99 -15.18
N MET A 311 45.30 17.79 -16.03
CA MET A 311 44.80 18.07 -17.39
C MET A 311 45.53 17.16 -18.37
N LYS A 312 44.81 16.22 -19.02
CA LYS A 312 45.42 15.42 -20.09
C LYS A 312 45.77 16.34 -21.26
N GLY A 313 47.04 16.31 -21.68
CA GLY A 313 47.52 17.16 -22.75
C GLY A 313 46.87 16.86 -24.08
N ILE A 314 46.74 17.90 -24.90
CA ILE A 314 46.39 17.79 -26.31
C ILE A 314 47.70 17.89 -27.08
N ALA A 315 47.95 17.01 -28.05
CA ALA A 315 49.04 17.20 -29.01
C ALA A 315 48.60 18.30 -30.00
N PRO A 316 49.04 19.56 -29.83
CA PRO A 316 48.45 20.65 -30.58
C PRO A 316 49.00 20.63 -32.02
N SER A 317 48.11 20.80 -33.00
CA SER A 317 48.48 20.88 -34.42
C SER A 317 49.05 22.25 -34.81
N ASN A 318 48.81 23.30 -34.01
CA ASN A 318 49.33 24.65 -34.20
C ASN A 318 49.32 25.47 -32.88
N ASN A 319 49.97 26.64 -32.90
CA ASN A 319 50.08 27.54 -31.74
C ASN A 319 49.00 28.64 -31.70
N THR A 320 47.87 28.47 -32.42
CA THR A 320 46.82 29.49 -32.55
C THR A 320 45.60 29.16 -31.68
N CYS A 321 44.92 30.20 -31.21
CA CYS A 321 43.59 30.14 -30.62
C CYS A 321 42.73 31.31 -31.10
N THR A 322 41.45 31.33 -30.75
CA THR A 322 40.46 32.34 -31.14
C THR A 322 39.93 33.10 -29.93
N SER A 323 39.24 34.21 -30.15
CA SER A 323 38.57 34.97 -29.09
C SER A 323 37.49 34.17 -28.34
N LYS A 324 36.97 33.08 -28.92
CA LYS A 324 36.05 32.16 -28.22
C LYS A 324 36.75 31.29 -27.16
N GLU A 325 38.07 31.19 -27.25
CA GLU A 325 38.90 30.35 -26.39
C GLU A 325 39.74 31.20 -25.42
N GLU A 326 39.58 32.53 -25.43
CA GLU A 326 40.31 33.42 -24.53
C GLU A 326 40.10 33.03 -23.07
N GLY A 327 41.20 32.93 -22.30
CA GLY A 327 41.19 32.48 -20.91
C GLY A 327 41.17 30.96 -20.73
N ALA A 328 41.04 30.17 -21.80
CA ALA A 328 41.19 28.73 -21.72
C ALA A 328 42.63 28.35 -21.35
N ILE A 329 42.77 27.29 -20.55
CA ILE A 329 44.04 26.68 -20.19
C ILE A 329 44.11 25.30 -20.86
N ARG A 330 45.28 24.97 -21.44
CA ARG A 330 45.59 23.62 -21.94
C ARG A 330 46.93 23.13 -21.40
N TYR A 331 47.16 21.83 -21.48
CA TYR A 331 48.50 21.25 -21.33
C TYR A 331 49.02 20.86 -22.73
N ASN A 332 50.11 21.48 -23.17
CA ASN A 332 50.77 21.15 -24.43
C ASN A 332 51.62 19.89 -24.24
N ALA A 333 51.17 18.76 -24.79
CA ALA A 333 51.85 17.48 -24.59
C ALA A 333 53.25 17.41 -25.23
N THR A 334 53.51 18.18 -26.29
CA THR A 334 54.79 18.22 -26.99
C THR A 334 55.81 19.07 -26.25
N ALA A 335 55.43 20.28 -25.85
CA ALA A 335 56.30 21.20 -25.11
C ALA A 335 56.35 20.91 -23.60
N ARG A 336 55.44 20.07 -23.09
CA ARG A 336 55.29 19.68 -21.68
C ARG A 336 55.03 20.86 -20.72
N VAL A 337 54.28 21.87 -21.19
CA VAL A 337 53.95 23.09 -20.42
C VAL A 337 52.45 23.35 -20.41
N HIS A 338 51.99 24.08 -19.40
CA HIS A 338 50.65 24.68 -19.40
C HIS A 338 50.65 25.94 -20.24
N GLU A 339 49.60 26.14 -21.02
CA GLU A 339 49.44 27.30 -21.88
C GLU A 339 48.06 27.93 -21.70
N GLY A 340 48.02 29.27 -21.74
CA GLY A 340 46.80 30.06 -21.75
C GLY A 340 46.56 30.66 -23.13
N CYS A 341 45.30 30.71 -23.57
CA CYS A 341 44.91 31.40 -24.80
C CYS A 341 44.64 32.89 -24.52
N ASN A 342 45.28 33.77 -25.28
CA ASN A 342 45.09 35.22 -25.22
C ASN A 342 44.16 35.78 -26.33
N GLY A 343 43.31 34.92 -26.92
CA GLY A 343 42.41 35.24 -28.03
C GLY A 343 43.01 35.11 -29.42
N THR A 344 44.32 34.88 -29.55
CA THR A 344 45.00 34.70 -30.85
C THR A 344 46.05 33.58 -30.86
N ILE A 345 46.80 33.42 -29.78
CA ILE A 345 47.85 32.41 -29.64
C ILE A 345 47.82 31.75 -28.26
N TRP A 346 48.36 30.54 -28.20
CA TRP A 346 48.66 29.86 -26.94
C TRP A 346 50.04 30.30 -26.43
N LYS A 347 50.11 30.70 -25.16
CA LYS A 347 51.36 31.08 -24.48
C LYS A 347 51.56 30.27 -23.22
N ALA A 348 52.79 29.79 -23.04
CA ALA A 348 53.21 29.15 -21.80
C ALA A 348 53.21 30.15 -20.64
N PHE A 349 52.91 29.67 -19.44
CA PHE A 349 53.03 30.42 -18.19
C PHE A 349 53.61 29.53 -17.08
#